data_AF-A0A1Q3FLC1-F1
#
_entry.id   AF-A0A1Q3FLC1-F1
#
_cell.length_a   1.000
_cell.length_b   1.000
_cell.length_c   1.000
_cell.angle_alpha   90.00
_cell.angle_beta   90.00
_cell.angle_gamma   90.00
#
_symmetry.space_group_name_H-M   'P 1'
#
loop_
_entity.id
_entity.type
_entity.pdbx_description
1 polymer ?
#
loop_
_entity_poly.entity_id
_entity_poly.type
_entity_poly.pdbx_seq_one_letter_code
_entity_poly.pdbx_strand_id
1 'polypeptide(L)'
;MIFSAILYSILFFVVPPVERHESSRSQVSFACDLDGAIIFQQRCSEERTCYQWKREKIGHLTLTNCSYTCQKPIEFQNLNHPYTKGVTVGPSTESSLEDDDYIFNEDDVDVAPENLALPQPQVDNTPIPVPHICERKGGPESEICHAYTKATESLKFETILRSAVNEENETHSAEWCRYPLDGFSCNIPEKQVTWMKLLINSSNCTPKIECEVHDPYGSEESVLAESVCMRIVGDPELTFWSYLLVRSFADAFPLAAIVLLNAATIIATRETSTGRGDFGRQIVWGAIGWGLFYFVLSWVFETYYVYIVLVVLAAIVLLVSSGMPLTPPEMWWHTKCGMVAIPMSAIRRYVPEAAGLCLVTLILGTFWSVLDNYEGVLVKNFEVHPISEEYYGTTWSVFVILGALLVIPTLWYAEPIVDYCGHSNVLIAAITTFIFRFALLASLDVTWWRVVIDFLYPITLGLTWLTIVFYMRHIIPRRIITTGQALPVIFHFCLGRFLGALIGTWTQLDCLITTFQALAITACAVAVIYFLLYHLVLAPRCANRLNTVPSGSTLHITAPDSNGHQTQQQPLHPSNGSYQPLRIYHNYRGRKGHFRY
;
A
#
# COMPACT_ATOMS: atom_id res chain seq x y z
N MET A 1 15.01 -17.84 -13.77
CA MET A 1 15.51 -17.84 -12.38
C MET A 1 16.87 -17.17 -12.26
N ILE A 2 17.94 -17.67 -12.90
CA ILE A 2 19.28 -17.02 -12.86
C ILE A 2 19.23 -15.55 -13.30
N PHE A 3 18.60 -15.24 -14.44
CA PHE A 3 18.42 -13.85 -14.88
C PHE A 3 17.62 -12.99 -13.88
N SER A 4 16.65 -13.56 -13.18
CA SER A 4 15.94 -12.87 -12.10
C SER A 4 16.89 -12.56 -10.95
N ALA A 5 17.67 -13.53 -10.47
CA ALA A 5 18.67 -13.28 -9.42
C ALA A 5 19.66 -12.18 -9.83
N ILE A 6 20.16 -12.19 -11.06
CA ILE A 6 21.09 -11.17 -11.57
C ILE A 6 20.43 -9.79 -11.61
N LEU A 7 19.24 -9.67 -12.23
CA LEU A 7 18.59 -8.37 -12.40
C LEU A 7 18.09 -7.77 -11.09
N TYR A 8 17.59 -8.59 -10.17
CA TYR A 8 17.26 -8.11 -8.83
C TYR A 8 18.53 -7.74 -8.04
N SER A 9 19.65 -8.45 -8.21
CA SER A 9 20.94 -8.02 -7.63
C SER A 9 21.37 -6.66 -8.20
N ILE A 10 21.24 -6.44 -9.52
CA ILE A 10 21.50 -5.13 -10.14
C ILE A 10 20.56 -4.07 -9.55
N LEU A 11 19.27 -4.38 -9.39
CA LEU A 11 18.29 -3.47 -8.81
C LEU A 11 18.69 -3.01 -7.40
N PHE A 12 19.23 -3.90 -6.56
CA PHE A 12 19.58 -3.57 -5.18
C PHE A 12 20.98 -2.96 -5.02
N PHE A 13 21.97 -3.38 -5.81
CA PHE A 13 23.37 -2.95 -5.64
C PHE A 13 23.82 -1.84 -6.59
N VAL A 14 23.14 -1.66 -7.74
CA VAL A 14 23.56 -0.71 -8.77
C VAL A 14 22.67 0.52 -8.83
N VAL A 15 21.38 0.39 -8.50
CA VAL A 15 20.48 1.55 -8.41
C VAL A 15 20.84 2.35 -7.16
N PRO A 16 21.21 3.64 -7.29
CA PRO A 16 21.58 4.44 -6.13
C PRO A 16 20.35 4.66 -5.24
N PRO A 17 20.43 4.43 -3.92
CA PRO A 17 19.34 4.75 -3.02
C PRO A 17 19.15 6.26 -2.96
N VAL A 18 17.89 6.68 -2.80
CA VAL A 18 17.54 8.07 -2.48
C VAL A 18 16.95 8.06 -1.09
N GLU A 19 17.68 8.68 -0.18
CA GLU A 19 17.26 8.82 1.21
C GLU A 19 16.76 10.24 1.43
N ARG A 20 15.61 10.34 2.09
CA ARG A 20 15.04 11.61 2.51
C ARG A 20 15.18 11.70 4.01
N HIS A 21 16.15 12.50 4.45
CA HIS A 21 16.39 12.74 5.87
C HIS A 21 15.76 14.07 6.27
N GLU A 22 15.13 14.12 7.44
CA GLU A 22 14.75 15.40 8.05
C GLU A 22 16.05 16.19 8.30
N SER A 23 16.22 17.32 7.60
CA SER A 23 17.47 18.07 7.65
C SER A 23 17.55 18.97 8.87
N SER A 24 16.44 19.65 9.16
CA SER A 24 16.29 20.59 10.25
C SER A 24 14.81 20.95 10.42
N ARG A 25 14.35 21.05 11.67
CA ARG A 25 13.09 21.72 11.98
C ARG A 25 13.34 23.23 11.91
N SER A 26 12.86 23.88 10.85
CA SER A 26 13.01 25.32 10.67
C SER A 26 12.35 26.07 11.82
N GLN A 27 12.94 27.19 12.24
CA GLN A 27 12.30 28.05 13.25
C GLN A 27 11.03 28.66 12.67
N VAL A 28 10.02 28.83 13.53
CA VAL A 28 8.72 29.39 13.18
C VAL A 28 8.32 30.42 14.23
N SER A 29 7.87 31.58 13.78
CA SER A 29 7.28 32.63 14.63
C SER A 29 5.92 33.04 14.06
N PHE A 30 4.98 33.35 14.95
CA PHE A 30 3.66 33.87 14.60
C PHE A 30 3.61 35.37 14.92
N ALA A 31 3.09 36.17 13.99
CA ALA A 31 2.85 37.59 14.23
C ALA A 31 1.45 38.01 13.80
N CYS A 32 0.82 38.90 14.57
CA CYS A 32 -0.54 39.34 14.32
C CYS A 32 -0.72 40.85 14.56
N ASP A 33 -1.56 41.47 13.73
CA ASP A 33 -1.94 42.89 13.75
C ASP A 33 -3.46 43.03 13.48
N LEU A 34 -3.97 44.25 13.38
CA LEU A 34 -5.38 44.55 13.08
C LEU A 34 -5.84 43.99 11.73
N ASP A 35 -4.95 43.97 10.74
CA ASP A 35 -5.26 43.54 9.37
C ASP A 35 -5.21 42.01 9.19
N GLY A 36 -4.61 41.27 10.12
CA GLY A 36 -4.50 39.81 10.05
C GLY A 36 -3.26 39.24 10.72
N ALA A 37 -3.06 37.93 10.57
CA ALA A 37 -1.91 37.21 11.09
C ALA A 37 -1.01 36.65 9.98
N ILE A 38 0.28 36.50 10.29
CA ILE A 38 1.32 36.01 9.40
C ILE A 38 2.21 35.05 10.18
N ILE A 39 2.49 33.89 9.59
CA ILE A 39 3.54 32.98 10.04
C ILE A 39 4.84 33.31 9.30
N PHE A 40 5.91 33.44 10.07
CA PHE A 40 7.28 33.51 9.59
C PHE A 40 7.91 32.13 9.77
N GLN A 41 8.28 31.47 8.67
CA GLN A 41 9.04 30.21 8.70
C GLN A 41 10.42 30.43 8.12
N GLN A 42 11.47 29.98 8.80
CA GLN A 42 12.83 30.06 8.26
C GLN A 42 12.97 29.22 6.99
N ARG A 43 13.61 29.78 5.95
CA ARG A 43 13.87 29.07 4.68
C ARG A 43 14.78 27.87 4.91
N CYS A 44 14.55 26.81 4.14
CA CYS A 44 15.44 25.66 4.14
C CYS A 44 16.80 26.04 3.54
N SER A 45 17.88 25.71 4.26
CA SER A 45 19.25 26.16 3.96
C SER A 45 19.76 25.78 2.57
N GLU A 46 19.36 24.61 2.06
CA GLU A 46 19.87 24.08 0.78
C GLU A 46 19.15 24.68 -0.45
N GLU A 47 17.84 24.89 -0.39
CA GLU A 47 17.04 25.33 -1.55
C GLU A 47 16.74 26.83 -1.55
N ARG A 48 16.84 27.51 -0.39
CA ARG A 48 16.50 28.94 -0.20
C ARG A 48 15.12 29.36 -0.72
N THR A 49 14.24 28.39 -0.98
CA THR A 49 12.87 28.59 -1.46
C THR A 49 11.88 28.40 -0.32
N CYS A 50 10.74 29.08 -0.43
CA CYS A 50 9.60 28.87 0.45
C CYS A 50 8.79 27.67 -0.03
N TYR A 51 8.24 26.90 0.91
CA TYR A 51 7.34 25.82 0.58
C TYR A 51 6.05 26.39 -0.05
N GLN A 52 5.63 25.81 -1.17
CA GLN A 52 4.43 26.23 -1.89
C GLN A 52 3.34 25.17 -1.77
N TRP A 53 2.31 25.44 -0.97
CA TRP A 53 1.12 24.58 -0.94
C TRP A 53 0.30 24.74 -2.23
N LYS A 54 -0.14 23.62 -2.81
CA LYS A 54 -0.98 23.60 -4.02
C LYS A 54 -2.42 24.10 -3.77
N ARG A 55 -2.86 24.12 -2.51
CA ARG A 55 -4.17 24.57 -2.04
C ARG A 55 -4.01 25.19 -0.66
N GLU A 56 -4.98 26.00 -0.23
CA GLU A 56 -5.07 26.50 1.13
C GLU A 56 -5.11 25.32 2.11
N LYS A 57 -4.27 25.37 3.15
CA LYS A 57 -4.15 24.29 4.13
C LYS A 57 -4.95 24.67 5.38
N ILE A 58 -5.92 23.83 5.74
CA ILE A 58 -6.69 23.97 6.97
C ILE A 58 -6.03 23.07 8.01
N GLY A 59 -5.82 23.59 9.22
CA GLY A 59 -5.26 22.82 10.32
C GLY A 59 -5.25 23.60 11.62
N HIS A 60 -4.59 23.03 12.62
CA HIS A 60 -4.46 23.63 13.94
C HIS A 60 -3.11 24.29 14.17
N LEU A 61 -3.13 25.39 14.91
CA LEU A 61 -1.94 26.13 15.33
C LEU A 61 -1.98 26.32 16.85
N THR A 62 -0.93 25.87 17.53
CA THR A 62 -0.79 26.04 18.98
C THR A 62 0.22 27.14 19.26
N LEU A 63 -0.21 28.20 19.94
CA LEU A 63 0.59 29.38 20.25
C LEU A 63 0.96 29.43 21.74
N THR A 64 2.20 29.83 22.02
CA THR A 64 2.77 29.98 23.35
C THR A 64 3.62 31.25 23.44
N ASN A 65 3.91 31.72 24.66
CA ASN A 65 4.83 32.83 24.93
C ASN A 65 4.54 34.11 24.10
N CYS A 66 3.28 34.56 24.08
CA CYS A 66 2.88 35.75 23.32
C CYS A 66 3.35 37.04 24.00
N SER A 67 3.95 37.95 23.23
CA SER A 67 4.42 39.26 23.70
C SER A 67 4.21 40.36 22.67
N TYR A 68 4.23 41.61 23.12
CA TYR A 68 4.22 42.76 22.20
C TYR A 68 5.61 42.98 21.64
N THR A 69 5.70 43.02 20.31
CA THR A 69 6.95 43.28 19.58
C THR A 69 6.77 44.44 18.62
N CYS A 70 7.88 44.98 18.16
CA CYS A 70 7.91 45.99 17.12
C CYS A 70 8.76 45.47 15.96
N GLN A 71 8.12 45.30 14.81
CA GLN A 71 8.77 44.79 13.61
C GLN A 71 8.99 45.91 12.60
N LYS A 72 10.04 45.82 11.79
CA LYS A 72 10.17 46.67 10.59
C LYS A 72 9.25 46.11 9.50
N PRO A 73 8.67 46.96 8.63
CA PRO A 73 7.67 46.53 7.64
C PRO A 73 8.17 45.52 6.60
N ILE A 74 9.51 45.46 6.37
CA ILE A 74 10.12 44.67 5.28
C ILE A 74 11.09 43.59 5.80
N GLU A 75 11.59 43.71 7.04
CA GLU A 75 12.58 42.79 7.63
C GLU A 75 12.02 42.09 8.87
N PHE A 76 12.01 40.76 8.87
CA PHE A 76 11.90 39.98 10.11
C PHE A 76 13.23 40.12 10.86
N GLN A 77 13.22 40.83 11.98
CA GLN A 77 14.35 40.88 12.90
C GLN A 77 14.01 39.93 14.05
N ASN A 78 14.86 38.93 14.28
CA ASN A 78 14.69 37.99 15.39
C ASN A 78 14.95 38.76 16.70
N LEU A 79 13.90 39.30 17.30
CA LEU A 79 13.96 40.02 18.56
C LEU A 79 13.60 39.05 19.68
N ASN A 80 14.58 38.23 20.09
CA ASN A 80 14.54 37.40 21.31
C ASN A 80 14.49 38.24 22.61
N HIS A 81 13.91 39.43 22.58
CA HIS A 81 13.82 40.33 23.73
C HIS A 81 12.34 40.67 23.96
N PRO A 82 11.67 39.98 24.91
CA PRO A 82 10.31 40.32 25.27
C PRO A 82 10.28 41.75 25.82
N TYR A 83 9.60 42.67 25.13
CA TYR A 83 9.34 44.02 25.62
C TYR A 83 8.21 43.98 26.64
N THR A 84 8.45 43.34 27.78
CA THR A 84 7.55 43.39 28.94
C THR A 84 8.23 44.16 30.06
N LYS A 85 7.66 45.31 30.44
CA LYS A 85 7.96 45.97 31.71
C LYS A 85 6.63 46.10 32.47
N GLY A 86 6.43 45.29 33.50
CA GLY A 86 5.29 45.41 34.42
C GLY A 86 4.62 44.09 34.80
N VAL A 87 4.10 44.04 36.02
CA VAL A 87 3.35 42.91 36.60
C VAL A 87 1.98 42.80 35.94
N THR A 88 1.66 41.62 35.39
CA THR A 88 0.35 41.26 34.84
C THR A 88 -0.61 40.90 35.99
N VAL A 89 -1.74 41.61 36.13
CA VAL A 89 -2.84 41.24 37.04
C VAL A 89 -4.01 40.71 36.21
N GLY A 90 -4.59 39.59 36.64
CA GLY A 90 -5.75 38.95 35.99
C GLY A 90 -7.05 39.77 36.13
N PRO A 91 -8.13 39.38 35.43
CA PRO A 91 -9.38 40.16 35.40
C PRO A 91 -10.08 40.11 36.76
N SER A 92 -10.37 41.28 37.33
CA SER A 92 -11.14 41.43 38.57
C SER A 92 -12.64 41.55 38.28
N THR A 93 -13.42 40.54 38.67
CA THR A 93 -14.84 40.72 39.01
C THR A 93 -14.96 41.39 40.38
N GLU A 94 -15.95 42.28 40.51
CA GLU A 94 -16.12 43.22 41.62
C GLU A 94 -16.25 42.60 43.03
N SER A 95 -15.78 43.39 44.00
CA SER A 95 -16.19 43.47 45.42
C SER A 95 -15.84 42.31 46.36
N SER A 96 -14.79 42.53 47.18
CA SER A 96 -14.89 42.44 48.64
C SER A 96 -13.68 43.17 49.25
N LEU A 97 -13.96 44.16 50.08
CA LEU A 97 -13.03 44.77 51.01
C LEU A 97 -12.82 43.78 52.16
N GLU A 98 -11.59 43.33 52.40
CA GLU A 98 -11.14 42.94 53.74
C GLU A 98 -9.70 43.44 53.92
N ASP A 99 -9.54 44.29 54.95
CA ASP A 99 -8.27 44.73 55.53
C ASP A 99 -7.43 43.53 55.96
N ASP A 100 -6.10 43.64 55.83
CA ASP A 100 -5.19 43.11 56.86
C ASP A 100 -3.82 43.77 56.77
N ASP A 101 -3.49 44.47 57.86
CA ASP A 101 -2.21 45.10 58.18
C ASP A 101 -1.06 44.08 58.25
N TYR A 102 0.08 44.38 57.61
CA TYR A 102 1.36 43.81 58.03
C TYR A 102 2.47 44.87 58.05
N ILE A 103 2.91 45.12 59.28
CA ILE A 103 4.05 45.93 59.72
C ILE A 103 5.36 45.34 59.17
N PHE A 104 6.23 46.18 58.60
CA PHE A 104 7.65 45.88 58.43
C PHE A 104 8.47 46.80 59.32
N ASN A 105 9.25 46.19 60.21
CA ASN A 105 10.23 46.86 61.07
C ASN A 105 11.41 47.36 60.24
N GLU A 106 11.83 48.59 60.54
CA GLU A 106 13.15 49.13 60.21
C GLU A 106 14.24 48.30 60.90
N ASP A 107 15.36 48.08 60.22
CA ASP A 107 16.69 48.27 60.79
C ASP A 107 17.73 48.41 59.67
N ASP A 108 18.41 49.57 59.73
CA ASP A 108 19.82 49.85 59.42
C ASP A 108 20.37 50.18 58.01
N VAL A 109 20.81 51.47 57.92
CA VAL A 109 22.07 52.00 57.33
C VAL A 109 22.03 52.34 55.81
N ASP A 110 22.35 53.53 55.28
CA ASP A 110 23.18 54.69 55.67
C ASP A 110 22.72 55.98 54.94
N VAL A 111 22.94 57.16 55.53
CA VAL A 111 22.61 58.49 54.95
C VAL A 111 23.87 59.23 54.49
N ALA A 112 23.90 59.70 53.23
CA ALA A 112 24.42 61.02 52.75
C ALA A 112 24.51 61.10 51.21
N PRO A 113 24.57 62.29 50.58
CA PRO A 113 23.71 63.47 50.74
C PRO A 113 23.06 63.91 49.42
N GLU A 114 22.05 64.77 49.57
CA GLU A 114 21.35 65.55 48.55
C GLU A 114 22.30 66.34 47.62
N ASN A 115 22.07 66.27 46.30
CA ASN A 115 22.08 67.39 45.33
C ASN A 115 22.37 66.91 43.90
N LEU A 116 21.32 66.47 43.17
CA LEU A 116 21.12 66.60 41.72
C LEU A 116 19.79 65.94 41.36
N ALA A 117 18.68 66.64 41.62
CA ALA A 117 17.36 66.22 41.18
C ALA A 117 17.26 66.33 39.65
N LEU A 118 17.60 65.25 38.96
CA LEU A 118 17.06 64.96 37.63
C LEU A 118 15.54 64.73 37.78
N PRO A 119 14.68 65.17 36.85
CA PRO A 119 13.27 64.82 36.91
C PRO A 119 13.16 63.30 36.81
N GLN A 120 12.78 62.65 37.92
CA GLN A 120 12.38 61.24 37.88
C GLN A 120 11.21 61.15 36.90
N PRO A 121 11.27 60.27 35.88
CA PRO A 121 10.11 60.01 35.07
C PRO A 121 9.05 59.45 36.01
N GLN A 122 7.90 60.13 36.13
CA GLN A 122 6.74 59.56 36.80
C GLN A 122 6.48 58.19 36.15
N VAL A 123 6.72 57.13 36.91
CA VAL A 123 6.39 55.78 36.49
C VAL A 123 4.87 55.71 36.54
N ASP A 124 4.25 55.88 35.37
CA ASP A 124 2.83 55.64 35.20
C ASP A 124 2.59 54.15 35.46
N ASN A 125 2.09 53.84 36.67
CA ASN A 125 1.82 52.48 37.14
C ASN A 125 0.53 51.89 36.52
N THR A 126 0.16 52.30 35.31
CA THR A 126 -0.99 51.75 34.62
C THR A 126 -0.70 50.30 34.20
N PRO A 127 -1.53 49.31 34.63
CA PRO A 127 -1.34 47.93 34.23
C PRO A 127 -1.48 47.80 32.71
N ILE A 128 -0.45 47.27 32.05
CA ILE A 128 -0.50 46.99 30.62
C ILE A 128 -1.39 45.76 30.43
N PRO A 129 -2.44 45.83 29.57
CA PRO A 129 -3.29 44.69 29.31
C PRO A 129 -2.49 43.62 28.57
N VAL A 130 -2.75 42.36 28.92
CA VAL A 130 -2.14 41.19 28.27
C VAL A 130 -2.46 41.13 26.77
N PRO A 131 -1.64 40.46 25.94
CA PRO A 131 -1.93 40.30 24.51
C PRO A 131 -3.27 39.59 24.28
N HIS A 132 -4.11 40.16 23.42
CA HIS A 132 -5.38 39.57 23.00
C HIS A 132 -5.31 39.16 21.53
N ILE A 133 -5.67 37.92 21.23
CA ILE A 133 -5.72 37.36 19.87
C ILE A 133 -7.16 36.98 19.58
N CYS A 134 -7.76 37.59 18.57
CA CYS A 134 -9.14 37.32 18.19
C CYS A 134 -9.23 36.42 16.96
N GLU A 135 -10.10 35.42 17.04
CA GLU A 135 -10.42 34.47 15.98
C GLU A 135 -11.85 34.71 15.49
N ARG A 136 -12.07 34.76 14.17
CA ARG A 136 -13.38 34.90 13.55
C ARG A 136 -13.93 33.54 13.14
N LYS A 137 -14.86 32.99 13.91
CA LYS A 137 -15.52 31.69 13.62
C LYS A 137 -16.89 31.86 12.98
N GLY A 138 -16.92 32.03 11.65
CA GLY A 138 -18.15 32.00 10.85
C GLY A 138 -18.97 33.29 10.87
N GLY A 139 -18.87 34.07 9.80
CA GLY A 139 -19.59 35.35 9.65
C GLY A 139 -18.96 36.51 10.45
N PRO A 140 -19.36 37.77 10.17
CA PRO A 140 -18.75 38.95 10.78
C PRO A 140 -19.12 39.20 12.25
N GLU A 141 -20.01 38.40 12.87
CA GLU A 141 -20.57 38.65 14.20
C GLU A 141 -20.04 37.71 15.32
N SER A 142 -19.14 36.77 15.01
CA SER A 142 -18.59 35.79 15.97
C SER A 142 -17.07 35.89 16.07
N GLU A 143 -16.60 37.02 16.59
CA GLU A 143 -15.18 37.23 16.95
C GLU A 143 -14.96 36.79 18.42
N ILE A 144 -14.16 35.75 18.62
CA ILE A 144 -13.79 35.24 19.94
C ILE A 144 -12.36 35.67 20.24
N CYS A 145 -12.17 36.49 21.27
CA CYS A 145 -10.86 37.00 21.66
C CYS A 145 -10.29 36.23 22.87
N HIS A 146 -9.09 35.69 22.70
CA HIS A 146 -8.34 34.97 23.73
C HIS A 146 -7.25 35.88 24.30
N ALA A 147 -7.22 36.02 25.62
CA ALA A 147 -6.17 36.75 26.33
C ALA A 147 -5.05 35.78 26.74
N TYR A 148 -3.81 36.06 26.34
CA TYR A 148 -2.65 35.27 26.76
C TYR A 148 -2.19 35.71 28.16
N THR A 149 -2.30 34.84 29.15
CA THR A 149 -1.84 35.08 30.52
C THR A 149 -0.73 34.10 30.86
N LYS A 150 0.10 34.41 31.86
CA LYS A 150 1.12 33.45 32.32
C LYS A 150 0.56 32.11 32.82
N ALA A 151 -0.75 32.06 33.14
CA ALA A 151 -1.44 30.84 33.56
C ALA A 151 -1.96 30.00 32.37
N THR A 152 -2.13 30.60 31.19
CA THR A 152 -2.50 29.87 29.97
C THR A 152 -1.23 29.36 29.29
N GLU A 153 -0.91 28.09 29.50
CA GLU A 153 0.31 27.47 28.97
C GLU A 153 0.35 27.49 27.43
N SER A 154 -0.78 27.25 26.76
CA SER A 154 -0.89 27.22 25.30
C SER A 154 -2.30 27.56 24.79
N LEU A 155 -2.41 28.18 23.62
CA LEU A 155 -3.67 28.50 22.93
C LEU A 155 -3.74 27.74 21.60
N LYS A 156 -4.75 26.88 21.39
CA LYS A 156 -4.96 26.12 20.15
C LYS A 156 -6.03 26.79 19.28
N PHE A 157 -5.68 27.13 18.05
CA PHE A 157 -6.55 27.77 17.06
C PHE A 157 -6.74 26.87 15.84
N GLU A 158 -7.85 27.01 15.13
CA GLU A 158 -8.08 26.41 13.81
C GLU A 158 -7.92 27.50 12.75
N THR A 159 -7.10 27.27 11.73
CA THR A 159 -6.80 28.32 10.77
C THR A 159 -6.48 27.79 9.37
N ILE A 160 -6.55 28.70 8.41
CA ILE A 160 -6.27 28.47 7.00
C ILE A 160 -4.99 29.21 6.65
N LEU A 161 -3.99 28.45 6.20
CA LEU A 161 -2.71 28.97 5.73
C LEU A 161 -2.70 29.14 4.21
N ARG A 162 -2.28 30.32 3.77
CA ARG A 162 -2.12 30.67 2.37
C ARG A 162 -0.66 30.59 1.90
N SER A 163 -0.45 30.68 0.59
CA SER A 163 0.87 30.63 -0.03
C SER A 163 1.76 31.82 0.38
N ALA A 164 3.08 31.65 0.26
CA ALA A 164 4.05 32.71 0.58
C ALA A 164 3.81 33.98 -0.24
N VAL A 165 3.94 35.16 0.39
CA VAL A 165 3.81 36.49 -0.25
C VAL A 165 5.16 37.20 -0.39
N ASN A 166 6.27 36.45 -0.38
CA ASN A 166 7.59 37.05 -0.49
C ASN A 166 7.81 37.66 -1.89
N GLU A 167 8.25 38.93 -1.97
CA GLU A 167 8.74 39.53 -3.22
C GLU A 167 10.18 39.07 -3.50
N GLU A 168 10.44 38.50 -4.68
CA GLU A 168 11.72 37.85 -5.02
C GLU A 168 12.89 38.81 -5.31
N ASN A 169 12.65 40.13 -5.33
CA ASN A 169 13.59 41.12 -5.88
C ASN A 169 14.51 41.82 -4.86
N GLU A 170 14.35 41.59 -3.55
CA GLU A 170 15.16 42.28 -2.56
C GLU A 170 16.39 41.46 -2.14
N THR A 171 17.57 41.94 -2.53
CA THR A 171 18.87 41.28 -2.32
C THR A 171 19.28 41.12 -0.85
N HIS A 172 18.47 41.56 0.11
CA HIS A 172 18.71 41.43 1.55
C HIS A 172 17.48 40.99 2.38
N SER A 173 16.35 40.69 1.74
CA SER A 173 15.07 40.30 2.38
C SER A 173 14.60 39.00 1.74
N ALA A 174 14.46 37.85 2.40
CA ALA A 174 14.41 37.55 3.80
C ALA A 174 14.81 36.08 3.97
N GLU A 175 15.59 35.75 5.01
CA GLU A 175 15.85 34.37 5.44
C GLU A 175 14.56 33.61 5.83
N TRP A 176 13.42 34.30 5.81
CA TRP A 176 12.12 33.84 6.29
C TRP A 176 11.06 33.89 5.17
N CYS A 177 10.08 32.99 5.27
CA CYS A 177 8.91 32.87 4.43
C CYS A 177 7.69 33.42 5.16
N ARG A 178 6.95 34.29 4.48
CA ARG A 178 5.77 34.96 5.03
C ARG A 178 4.50 34.30 4.51
N TYR A 179 3.79 33.61 5.39
CA TYR A 179 2.55 32.93 5.07
C TYR A 179 1.38 33.61 5.79
N PRO A 180 0.43 34.24 5.07
CA PRO A 180 -0.71 34.86 5.71
C PRO A 180 -1.71 33.81 6.19
N LEU A 181 -2.33 34.10 7.32
CA LEU A 181 -3.36 33.30 7.94
C LEU A 181 -4.70 34.04 7.86
N ASP A 182 -5.77 33.29 7.56
CA ASP A 182 -7.12 33.83 7.60
C ASP A 182 -7.75 33.67 8.99
N GLY A 183 -8.65 34.60 9.31
CA GLY A 183 -9.51 34.50 10.48
C GLY A 183 -8.96 35.11 11.77
N PHE A 184 -7.78 35.74 11.74
CA PHE A 184 -7.20 36.41 12.92
C PHE A 184 -7.30 37.93 12.86
N SER A 185 -7.42 38.55 14.03
CA SER A 185 -7.44 40.00 14.24
C SER A 185 -6.84 40.28 15.61
N CYS A 186 -5.83 41.15 15.68
CA CYS A 186 -5.16 41.50 16.94
C CYS A 186 -5.23 42.99 17.19
N ASN A 187 -5.88 43.38 18.28
CA ASN A 187 -5.99 44.78 18.67
C ASN A 187 -4.94 45.11 19.74
N ILE A 188 -4.05 46.05 19.41
CA ILE A 188 -2.99 46.53 20.32
C ILE A 188 -3.43 47.89 20.88
N PRO A 189 -3.48 48.06 22.21
CA PRO A 189 -3.89 49.33 22.83
C PRO A 189 -3.03 50.52 22.37
N GLU A 190 -3.66 51.65 22.06
CA GLU A 190 -2.97 52.85 21.56
C GLU A 190 -1.83 53.34 22.47
N LYS A 191 -2.02 53.22 23.80
CA LYS A 191 -0.99 53.55 24.80
C LYS A 191 0.25 52.68 24.66
N GLN A 192 0.06 51.38 24.39
CA GLN A 192 1.15 50.43 24.17
C GLN A 192 1.88 50.73 22.86
N VAL A 193 1.15 51.10 21.81
CA VAL A 193 1.72 51.50 20.51
C VAL A 193 2.60 52.75 20.65
N THR A 194 2.13 53.78 21.35
CA THR A 194 2.93 55.00 21.59
C THR A 194 4.16 54.70 22.41
N TRP A 195 4.04 53.86 23.45
CA TRP A 195 5.17 53.45 24.29
C TRP A 195 6.25 52.69 23.51
N MET A 196 5.87 51.70 22.70
CA MET A 196 6.81 50.92 21.88
C MET A 196 7.55 51.79 20.85
N LYS A 197 6.85 52.75 20.22
CA LYS A 197 7.45 53.68 19.26
C LYS A 197 8.45 54.63 19.92
N LEU A 198 8.18 55.07 21.15
CA LEU A 198 9.10 55.94 21.92
C LEU A 198 10.37 55.20 22.34
N LEU A 199 10.27 53.93 22.73
CA LEU A 199 11.41 53.12 23.19
C LEU A 199 12.43 52.82 22.10
N ILE A 200 11.96 52.59 20.87
CA ILE A 200 12.80 52.09 19.77
C ILE A 200 13.43 53.25 18.98
N ASN A 201 13.07 54.51 19.28
CA ASN A 201 13.59 55.71 18.61
C ASN A 201 13.64 55.58 17.07
N SER A 202 12.67 54.84 16.50
CA SER A 202 12.59 54.57 15.07
C SER A 202 11.19 54.85 14.59
N SER A 203 11.09 55.68 13.55
CA SER A 203 9.83 55.99 12.85
C SER A 203 9.27 54.80 12.07
N ASN A 204 10.03 53.72 11.92
CA ASN A 204 9.71 52.56 11.06
C ASN A 204 9.22 51.35 11.86
N CYS A 205 8.71 51.58 13.08
CA CYS A 205 8.19 50.56 13.97
C CYS A 205 6.72 50.22 13.65
N THR A 206 6.46 48.99 13.20
CA THR A 206 5.10 48.42 13.11
C THR A 206 4.84 47.55 14.34
N PRO A 207 3.93 47.95 15.24
CA PRO A 207 3.63 47.19 16.45
C PRO A 207 2.88 45.90 16.09
N LYS A 208 3.29 44.76 16.64
CA LYS A 208 2.65 43.47 16.40
C LYS A 208 2.65 42.63 17.69
N ILE A 209 1.74 41.66 17.75
CA ILE A 209 1.81 40.61 18.77
C ILE A 209 2.60 39.46 18.16
N GLU A 210 3.68 39.05 18.81
CA GLU A 210 4.51 37.91 18.41
C GLU A 210 4.35 36.76 19.41
N CYS A 211 4.13 35.56 18.90
CA CYS A 211 4.02 34.33 19.69
C CYS A 211 4.92 33.24 19.11
N GLU A 212 5.40 32.37 19.99
CA GLU A 212 6.06 31.13 19.59
C GLU A 212 5.01 30.09 19.18
N VAL A 213 5.31 29.30 18.15
CA VAL A 213 4.47 28.17 17.75
C VAL A 213 4.96 26.92 18.46
N HIS A 214 4.11 26.33 19.29
CA HIS A 214 4.44 25.12 20.04
C HIS A 214 4.28 23.89 19.14
N ASP A 215 5.34 23.09 19.07
CA ASP A 215 5.45 21.87 18.27
C ASP A 215 4.86 21.99 16.84
N PRO A 216 5.41 22.88 15.99
CA PRO A 216 4.86 23.17 14.68
C PRO A 216 4.83 21.98 13.72
N TYR A 217 5.61 20.92 13.99
CA TYR A 217 5.79 19.79 13.07
C TYR A 217 5.37 18.43 13.66
N GLY A 218 5.16 18.32 14.98
CA GLY A 218 4.98 17.01 15.63
C GLY A 218 3.55 16.45 15.60
N SER A 219 2.55 17.27 15.24
CA SER A 219 1.15 16.81 15.08
C SER A 219 0.73 16.80 13.62
N GLU A 220 0.08 15.72 13.15
CA GLU A 220 -0.45 15.62 11.77
C GLU A 220 -1.54 16.66 11.47
N GLU A 221 -2.25 17.12 12.52
CA GLU A 221 -3.22 18.21 12.44
C GLU A 221 -2.56 19.60 12.31
N SER A 222 -1.24 19.72 12.49
CA SER A 222 -0.56 21.00 12.39
C SER A 222 -0.57 21.52 10.96
N VAL A 223 -0.86 22.81 10.83
CA VAL A 223 -0.81 23.54 9.56
C VAL A 223 0.58 23.44 8.89
N LEU A 224 1.65 23.30 9.67
CA LEU A 224 3.03 23.29 9.19
C LEU A 224 3.65 21.89 9.07
N ALA A 225 2.91 20.82 9.36
CA ALA A 225 3.44 19.45 9.36
C ALA A 225 4.15 19.05 8.05
N GLU A 226 3.65 19.55 6.90
CA GLU A 226 4.20 19.24 5.57
C GLU A 226 5.39 20.12 5.16
N SER A 227 5.68 21.22 5.85
CA SER A 227 6.74 22.17 5.47
C SER A 227 8.07 21.94 6.18
N VAL A 228 8.29 20.74 6.73
CA VAL A 228 9.58 20.33 7.30
C VAL A 228 10.66 20.35 6.22
N CYS A 229 11.84 20.89 6.54
CA CYS A 229 12.96 20.85 5.62
C CYS A 229 13.49 19.43 5.49
N MET A 230 13.42 18.90 4.27
CA MET A 230 13.91 17.58 3.92
C MET A 230 15.20 17.70 3.12
N ARG A 231 16.23 16.97 3.51
CA ARG A 231 17.47 16.82 2.74
C ARG A 231 17.38 15.57 1.90
N ILE A 232 17.42 15.74 0.59
CA ILE A 232 17.42 14.63 -0.36
C ILE A 232 18.89 14.28 -0.65
N VAL A 233 19.31 13.09 -0.21
CA VAL A 233 20.64 12.56 -0.53
C VAL A 233 20.50 11.62 -1.72
N GLY A 234 21.09 11.99 -2.86
CA GLY A 234 21.04 11.23 -4.11
C GLY A 234 20.29 11.96 -5.23
N ASP A 235 20.27 11.37 -6.43
CA ASP A 235 19.55 11.90 -7.59
C ASP A 235 18.20 11.18 -7.74
N PRO A 236 17.06 11.87 -7.46
CA PRO A 236 15.73 11.26 -7.52
C PRO A 236 15.33 10.86 -8.94
N GLU A 237 15.74 11.60 -9.98
CA GLU A 237 15.38 11.29 -11.36
C GLU A 237 16.11 10.04 -11.83
N LEU A 238 17.42 9.97 -11.58
CA LEU A 238 18.22 8.81 -11.94
C LEU A 238 17.73 7.55 -11.24
N THR A 239 17.51 7.61 -9.92
CA THR A 239 17.00 6.48 -9.14
C THR A 239 15.63 6.04 -9.63
N PHE A 240 14.71 6.98 -9.91
CA PHE A 240 13.39 6.65 -10.42
C PHE A 240 13.45 5.91 -11.76
N TRP A 241 14.16 6.46 -12.75
CA TRP A 241 14.21 5.87 -14.09
C TRP A 241 15.00 4.56 -14.13
N SER A 242 16.10 4.46 -13.40
CA SER A 242 16.89 3.24 -13.31
C SER A 242 16.13 2.13 -12.56
N TYR A 243 15.48 2.45 -11.45
CA TYR A 243 14.60 1.52 -10.74
C TYR A 243 13.46 1.04 -11.66
N LEU A 244 12.76 1.97 -12.32
CA LEU A 244 11.64 1.64 -13.20
C LEU A 244 12.06 0.69 -14.33
N LEU A 245 13.17 0.97 -15.02
CA LEU A 245 13.66 0.16 -16.13
C LEU A 245 14.11 -1.23 -15.66
N VAL A 246 14.96 -1.29 -14.64
CA VAL A 246 15.50 -2.56 -14.13
C VAL A 246 14.38 -3.41 -13.54
N ARG A 247 13.47 -2.81 -12.76
CA ARG A 247 12.34 -3.52 -12.15
C ARG A 247 11.38 -4.07 -13.18
N SER A 248 11.04 -3.27 -14.20
CA SER A 248 10.13 -3.69 -15.28
C SER A 248 10.66 -4.92 -16.03
N PHE A 249 11.97 -4.96 -16.27
CA PHE A 249 12.60 -6.10 -16.94
C PHE A 249 12.80 -7.30 -15.99
N ALA A 250 13.14 -7.05 -14.72
CA ALA A 250 13.35 -8.08 -13.72
C ALA A 250 12.08 -8.91 -13.44
N ASP A 251 10.91 -8.27 -13.37
CA ASP A 251 9.64 -8.92 -13.04
C ASP A 251 9.16 -9.91 -14.12
N ALA A 252 9.63 -9.79 -15.36
CA ALA A 252 9.30 -10.72 -16.44
C ALA A 252 9.83 -12.14 -16.19
N PHE A 253 11.00 -12.28 -15.54
CA PHE A 253 11.68 -13.58 -15.39
C PHE A 253 11.05 -14.50 -14.32
N PRO A 254 10.66 -14.01 -13.13
CA PRO A 254 9.88 -14.80 -12.18
C PRO A 254 8.55 -15.25 -12.75
N LEU A 255 7.83 -14.36 -13.46
CA LEU A 255 6.56 -14.69 -14.11
C LEU A 255 6.73 -15.78 -15.17
N ALA A 256 7.76 -15.67 -16.02
CA ALA A 256 8.08 -16.71 -16.99
C ALA A 256 8.43 -18.05 -16.31
N ALA A 257 9.16 -18.02 -15.20
CA ALA A 257 9.47 -19.22 -14.43
C ALA A 257 8.20 -19.89 -13.87
N ILE A 258 7.26 -19.11 -13.32
CA ILE A 258 5.97 -19.60 -12.85
C ILE A 258 5.20 -20.28 -14.00
N VAL A 259 5.09 -19.64 -15.17
CA VAL A 259 4.40 -20.23 -16.34
C VAL A 259 5.02 -21.57 -16.73
N LEU A 260 6.35 -21.61 -16.88
CA LEU A 260 7.06 -22.79 -17.35
C LEU A 260 7.02 -23.93 -16.33
N LEU A 261 7.16 -23.63 -15.04
CA LEU A 261 7.04 -24.63 -13.98
C LEU A 261 5.62 -25.20 -13.88
N ASN A 262 4.58 -24.36 -13.99
CA ASN A 262 3.20 -24.83 -14.03
C ASN A 262 2.93 -25.72 -15.23
N ALA A 263 3.40 -25.33 -16.42
CA ALA A 263 3.27 -26.17 -17.61
C ALA A 263 4.03 -27.50 -17.47
N ALA A 264 5.27 -27.47 -16.98
CA ALA A 264 6.09 -28.66 -16.78
C ALA A 264 5.47 -29.64 -15.77
N THR A 265 4.99 -29.12 -14.63
CA THR A 265 4.30 -29.93 -13.61
C THR A 265 2.99 -30.52 -14.12
N ILE A 266 2.20 -29.78 -14.89
CA ILE A 266 0.98 -30.31 -15.53
C ILE A 266 1.31 -31.41 -16.53
N ILE A 267 2.38 -31.26 -17.31
CA ILE A 267 2.79 -32.28 -18.29
C ILE A 267 3.28 -33.53 -17.56
N ALA A 268 4.18 -33.38 -16.59
CA ALA A 268 4.74 -34.46 -15.80
C ALA A 268 3.65 -35.25 -15.05
N THR A 269 2.74 -34.55 -14.37
CA THR A 269 1.65 -35.21 -13.62
C THR A 269 0.61 -35.84 -14.54
N ARG A 270 0.50 -35.44 -15.81
CA ARG A 270 -0.49 -36.00 -16.74
C ARG A 270 -0.06 -37.31 -17.39
N GLU A 271 1.23 -37.65 -17.33
CA GLU A 271 1.79 -38.87 -17.92
C GLU A 271 1.83 -40.06 -16.94
N THR A 272 1.34 -39.89 -15.72
CA THR A 272 1.26 -40.97 -14.72
C THR A 272 0.30 -42.08 -15.15
N SER A 273 0.63 -43.32 -14.76
CA SER A 273 -0.04 -44.58 -15.16
C SER A 273 -1.53 -44.66 -14.79
N THR A 274 -2.00 -43.81 -13.87
CA THR A 274 -3.39 -43.75 -13.41
C THR A 274 -4.29 -42.89 -14.31
N GLY A 275 -3.72 -42.11 -15.24
CA GLY A 275 -4.47 -41.21 -16.13
C GLY A 275 -5.18 -40.04 -15.42
N ARG A 276 -5.15 -40.01 -14.08
CA ARG A 276 -5.48 -38.88 -13.21
C ARG A 276 -4.16 -38.24 -12.79
N GLY A 277 -4.05 -36.94 -13.01
CA GLY A 277 -2.75 -36.28 -12.82
C GLY A 277 -2.74 -35.44 -11.57
N ASP A 278 -1.98 -35.92 -10.57
CA ASP A 278 -1.76 -35.44 -9.18
C ASP A 278 -1.24 -34.00 -9.06
N PHE A 279 -1.72 -33.11 -9.91
CA PHE A 279 -1.24 -31.74 -10.04
C PHE A 279 -1.53 -30.91 -8.78
N GLY A 280 -2.70 -31.11 -8.17
CA GLY A 280 -3.06 -30.43 -6.91
C GLY A 280 -2.06 -30.71 -5.79
N ARG A 281 -1.64 -31.98 -5.65
CA ARG A 281 -0.63 -32.40 -4.66
C ARG A 281 0.74 -31.76 -4.90
N GLN A 282 1.09 -31.46 -6.15
CA GLN A 282 2.35 -30.78 -6.46
C GLN A 282 2.30 -29.29 -6.10
N ILE A 283 1.17 -28.61 -6.33
CA ILE A 283 1.02 -27.19 -5.97
C ILE A 283 1.03 -26.98 -4.45
N VAL A 284 0.58 -27.96 -3.65
CA VAL A 284 0.59 -27.88 -2.17
C VAL A 284 1.96 -27.47 -1.63
N TRP A 285 3.05 -27.99 -2.21
CA TRP A 285 4.42 -27.61 -1.80
C TRP A 285 4.73 -26.13 -2.01
N GLY A 286 4.14 -25.51 -3.04
CA GLY A 286 4.19 -24.06 -3.24
C GLY A 286 3.43 -23.29 -2.16
N ALA A 287 2.26 -23.76 -1.75
CA ALA A 287 1.48 -23.15 -0.67
C ALA A 287 2.16 -23.28 0.70
N ILE A 288 2.81 -24.41 0.98
CA ILE A 288 3.65 -24.61 2.17
C ILE A 288 4.83 -23.64 2.15
N GLY A 289 5.52 -23.52 1.01
CA GLY A 289 6.62 -22.58 0.85
C GLY A 289 6.18 -21.15 1.14
N TRP A 290 5.02 -20.75 0.62
CA TRP A 290 4.48 -19.41 0.84
C TRP A 290 4.23 -19.09 2.32
N GLY A 291 3.54 -19.97 3.05
CA GLY A 291 3.28 -19.78 4.48
C GLY A 291 4.56 -19.78 5.32
N LEU A 292 5.49 -20.69 5.03
CA LEU A 292 6.76 -20.78 5.77
C LEU A 292 7.65 -19.55 5.52
N PHE A 293 7.83 -19.15 4.25
CA PHE A 293 8.75 -18.07 3.91
C PHE A 293 8.23 -16.70 4.34
N TYR A 294 6.93 -16.43 4.31
CA TYR A 294 6.43 -15.18 4.87
C TYR A 294 6.72 -15.03 6.36
N PHE A 295 6.55 -16.10 7.13
CA PHE A 295 6.92 -16.07 8.54
C PHE A 295 8.42 -15.85 8.73
N VAL A 296 9.27 -16.59 8.02
CA VAL A 296 10.74 -16.44 8.14
C VAL A 296 11.19 -15.03 7.74
N LEU A 297 10.63 -14.48 6.67
CA LEU A 297 10.97 -13.13 6.20
C LEU A 297 10.56 -12.04 7.19
N SER A 298 9.49 -12.25 7.98
CA SER A 298 9.09 -11.30 9.03
C SER A 298 10.12 -11.14 10.15
N TRP A 299 11.05 -12.09 10.33
CA TRP A 299 12.12 -12.01 11.36
C TRP A 299 13.44 -11.47 10.82
N VAL A 300 13.57 -11.27 9.50
CA VAL A 300 14.84 -10.93 8.84
C VAL A 300 14.76 -9.50 8.30
N PHE A 301 15.62 -8.62 8.81
CA PHE A 301 15.68 -7.21 8.38
C PHE A 301 15.98 -7.05 6.88
N GLU A 302 16.79 -7.93 6.30
CA GLU A 302 17.26 -7.81 4.91
C GLU A 302 16.68 -8.91 4.00
N THR A 303 15.37 -8.81 3.75
CA THR A 303 14.58 -9.79 3.00
C THR A 303 15.07 -10.04 1.57
N TYR A 304 15.78 -9.09 0.96
CA TYR A 304 16.26 -9.22 -0.42
C TYR A 304 17.39 -10.24 -0.59
N TYR A 305 18.30 -10.39 0.39
CA TYR A 305 19.34 -11.42 0.34
C TYR A 305 18.71 -12.81 0.36
N VAL A 306 17.69 -12.99 1.19
CA VAL A 306 16.94 -14.24 1.29
C VAL A 306 16.29 -14.56 -0.05
N TYR A 307 15.67 -13.58 -0.72
CA TYR A 307 15.11 -13.76 -2.05
C TYR A 307 16.16 -14.23 -3.07
N ILE A 308 17.31 -13.57 -3.16
CA ILE A 308 18.37 -13.94 -4.12
C ILE A 308 18.86 -15.36 -3.84
N VAL A 309 19.12 -15.71 -2.58
CA VAL A 309 19.56 -17.06 -2.18
C VAL A 309 18.54 -18.11 -2.58
N LEU A 310 17.24 -17.88 -2.34
CA LEU A 310 16.19 -18.83 -2.69
C LEU A 310 16.03 -19.00 -4.20
N VAL A 311 16.11 -17.93 -4.99
CA VAL A 311 16.02 -18.01 -6.46
C VAL A 311 17.24 -18.73 -7.05
N VAL A 312 18.44 -18.50 -6.50
CA VAL A 312 19.66 -19.21 -6.90
C VAL A 312 19.57 -20.69 -6.53
N LEU A 313 19.13 -21.01 -5.31
CA LEU A 313 18.92 -22.39 -4.88
C LEU A 313 17.90 -23.10 -5.77
N ALA A 314 16.77 -22.45 -6.08
CA ALA A 314 15.77 -22.99 -7.00
C ALA A 314 16.37 -23.24 -8.40
N ALA A 315 17.21 -22.34 -8.90
CA ALA A 315 17.91 -22.53 -10.17
C ALA A 315 18.87 -23.73 -10.13
N ILE A 316 19.65 -23.89 -9.06
CA ILE A 316 20.57 -25.01 -8.88
C ILE A 316 19.80 -26.34 -8.83
N VAL A 317 18.70 -26.40 -8.07
CA VAL A 317 17.85 -27.60 -7.99
C VAL A 317 17.34 -28.00 -9.37
N LEU A 318 16.90 -27.03 -10.20
CA LEU A 318 16.44 -27.31 -11.56
C LEU A 318 17.58 -27.76 -12.49
N LEU A 319 18.79 -27.24 -12.33
CA LEU A 319 19.95 -27.64 -13.14
C LEU A 319 20.49 -29.03 -12.77
N VAL A 320 20.42 -29.39 -11.49
CA VAL A 320 20.92 -30.68 -10.97
C VAL A 320 19.88 -31.79 -11.12
N SER A 321 18.59 -31.46 -11.24
CA SER A 321 17.51 -32.44 -11.36
C SER A 321 17.57 -33.18 -12.71
N SER A 322 18.16 -34.37 -12.70
CA SER A 322 18.22 -35.27 -13.86
C SER A 322 16.88 -35.96 -14.19
N GLY A 323 15.89 -35.87 -13.29
CA GLY A 323 14.59 -36.53 -13.42
C GLY A 323 13.45 -35.65 -13.93
N MET A 324 13.71 -34.36 -14.23
CA MET A 324 12.68 -33.49 -14.76
C MET A 324 12.39 -33.87 -16.22
N PRO A 325 11.12 -34.10 -16.62
CA PRO A 325 10.75 -34.43 -18.00
C PRO A 325 10.81 -33.17 -18.87
N LEU A 326 11.99 -32.56 -18.95
CA LEU A 326 12.33 -31.63 -20.00
C LEU A 326 12.32 -32.43 -21.29
N THR A 327 11.40 -32.11 -22.20
CA THR A 327 11.37 -32.75 -23.50
C THR A 327 12.75 -32.59 -24.14
N PRO A 328 13.34 -33.66 -24.70
CA PRO A 328 14.65 -33.55 -25.34
C PRO A 328 14.59 -32.42 -26.37
N PRO A 329 15.57 -31.50 -26.42
CA PRO A 329 15.61 -30.41 -27.39
C PRO A 329 15.54 -30.93 -28.85
N GLU A 330 15.90 -32.20 -29.07
CA GLU A 330 15.79 -32.91 -30.35
C GLU A 330 14.33 -33.03 -30.85
N MET A 331 13.36 -33.19 -29.94
CA MET A 331 11.93 -33.26 -30.28
C MET A 331 11.40 -31.91 -30.81
N TRP A 332 12.00 -30.79 -30.40
CA TRP A 332 11.68 -29.44 -30.90
C TRP A 332 12.08 -29.29 -32.38
N TRP A 333 13.21 -29.86 -32.78
CA TRP A 333 13.65 -29.86 -34.19
C TRP A 333 12.75 -30.73 -35.07
N HIS A 334 12.25 -31.87 -34.55
CA HIS A 334 11.34 -32.75 -35.29
C HIS A 334 9.89 -32.25 -35.35
N THR A 335 9.46 -31.37 -34.44
CA THR A 335 8.09 -30.81 -34.42
C THR A 335 7.94 -29.53 -35.25
N LYS A 336 9.04 -28.85 -35.63
CA LYS A 336 8.98 -27.65 -36.50
C LYS A 336 8.62 -27.94 -37.96
N CYS A 337 8.93 -29.12 -38.49
CA CYS A 337 8.66 -29.43 -39.91
C CYS A 337 7.21 -29.90 -40.19
N GLY A 338 6.43 -30.16 -39.15
CA GLY A 338 5.01 -30.49 -39.27
C GLY A 338 4.18 -29.40 -38.63
N MET A 339 3.86 -28.36 -39.39
CA MET A 339 2.91 -27.30 -39.02
C MET A 339 1.70 -27.94 -38.32
N VAL A 340 1.60 -27.79 -37.00
CA VAL A 340 0.50 -28.33 -36.18
C VAL A 340 -0.72 -27.48 -36.49
N ALA A 341 -1.33 -27.73 -37.64
CA ALA A 341 -2.61 -27.16 -37.99
C ALA A 341 -3.65 -27.74 -37.01
N ILE A 342 -3.96 -26.98 -35.96
CA ILE A 342 -5.18 -27.21 -35.20
C ILE A 342 -6.31 -26.90 -36.19
N PRO A 343 -7.23 -27.85 -36.46
CA PRO A 343 -8.31 -27.60 -37.39
C PRO A 343 -9.09 -26.37 -36.93
N MET A 344 -9.35 -25.42 -37.84
CA MET A 344 -10.04 -24.15 -37.53
C MET A 344 -11.38 -24.35 -36.81
N SER A 345 -12.03 -25.50 -37.02
CA SER A 345 -13.26 -25.90 -36.32
C SER A 345 -13.04 -26.19 -34.83
N ALA A 346 -11.91 -26.76 -34.43
CA ALA A 346 -11.56 -26.94 -33.02
C ALA A 346 -11.22 -25.59 -32.37
N ILE A 347 -10.50 -24.71 -33.08
CA ILE A 347 -10.20 -23.35 -32.61
C ILE A 347 -11.50 -22.59 -32.33
N ARG A 348 -12.43 -22.56 -33.30
CA ARG A 348 -13.72 -21.86 -33.15
C ARG A 348 -14.57 -22.38 -31.97
N ARG A 349 -14.38 -23.64 -31.56
CA ARG A 349 -15.11 -24.22 -30.43
C ARG A 349 -14.52 -23.86 -29.08
N TYR A 350 -13.19 -23.93 -28.91
CA TYR A 350 -12.55 -23.76 -27.59
C TYR A 350 -12.15 -22.32 -27.28
N VAL A 351 -11.90 -21.49 -28.30
CA VAL A 351 -11.51 -20.07 -28.14
C VAL A 351 -12.55 -19.24 -27.37
N PRO A 352 -13.88 -19.31 -27.63
CA PRO A 352 -14.82 -18.48 -26.89
C PRO A 352 -14.87 -18.82 -25.39
N GLU A 353 -14.81 -20.11 -25.03
CA GLU A 353 -14.75 -20.56 -23.63
C GLU A 353 -13.45 -20.10 -22.96
N ALA A 354 -12.30 -20.26 -23.64
CA ALA A 354 -11.02 -19.79 -23.14
C ALA A 354 -10.96 -18.26 -22.99
N ALA A 355 -11.53 -17.51 -23.94
CA ALA A 355 -11.61 -16.06 -23.88
C ALA A 355 -12.49 -15.59 -22.70
N GLY A 356 -13.62 -16.27 -22.45
CA GLY A 356 -14.46 -16.02 -21.27
C GLY A 356 -13.69 -16.26 -19.97
N LEU A 357 -12.92 -17.35 -19.89
CA LEU A 357 -12.09 -17.62 -18.71
C LEU A 357 -10.95 -16.60 -18.54
N CYS A 358 -10.32 -16.14 -19.63
CA CYS A 358 -9.33 -15.05 -19.60
C CYS A 358 -9.95 -13.75 -19.07
N LEU A 359 -11.18 -13.42 -19.47
CA LEU A 359 -11.90 -12.24 -18.99
C LEU A 359 -12.20 -12.32 -17.49
N VAL A 360 -12.67 -13.47 -16.99
CA VAL A 360 -12.88 -13.65 -15.55
C VAL A 360 -11.56 -13.60 -14.78
N THR A 361 -10.51 -14.21 -15.33
CA THR A 361 -9.16 -14.18 -14.75
C THR A 361 -8.60 -12.77 -14.68
N LEU A 362 -8.88 -11.94 -15.68
CA LEU A 362 -8.54 -10.52 -15.72
C LEU A 362 -9.20 -9.77 -14.55
N ILE A 363 -10.51 -9.95 -14.38
CA ILE A 363 -11.28 -9.30 -13.30
C ILE A 363 -10.78 -9.77 -11.92
N LEU A 364 -10.50 -11.06 -11.75
CA LEU A 364 -9.92 -11.56 -10.49
C LEU A 364 -8.52 -10.96 -10.24
N GLY A 365 -7.73 -10.75 -11.29
CA GLY A 365 -6.43 -10.08 -11.21
C GLY A 365 -6.53 -8.60 -10.86
N THR A 366 -7.54 -7.89 -11.37
CA THR A 366 -7.79 -6.50 -10.99
C THR A 366 -8.17 -6.40 -9.51
N PHE A 367 -9.08 -7.26 -9.04
CA PHE A 367 -9.47 -7.29 -7.62
C PHE A 367 -8.29 -7.62 -6.71
N TRP A 368 -7.48 -8.62 -7.07
CA TRP A 368 -6.28 -8.97 -6.32
C TRP A 368 -5.30 -7.80 -6.23
N SER A 369 -5.03 -7.12 -7.34
CA SER A 369 -4.07 -6.01 -7.36
C SER A 369 -4.56 -4.77 -6.63
N VAL A 370 -5.86 -4.47 -6.65
CA VAL A 370 -6.39 -3.36 -5.85
C VAL A 370 -6.19 -3.64 -4.36
N LEU A 371 -6.46 -4.87 -3.93
CA LEU A 371 -6.18 -5.27 -2.55
C LEU A 371 -4.69 -5.14 -2.24
N ASP A 372 -3.79 -5.71 -3.06
CA ASP A 372 -2.34 -5.66 -2.85
C ASP A 372 -1.80 -4.22 -2.70
N ASN A 373 -2.33 -3.27 -3.47
CA ASN A 373 -1.89 -1.88 -3.43
C ASN A 373 -2.37 -1.11 -2.17
N TYR A 374 -3.63 -1.29 -1.77
CA TYR A 374 -4.21 -0.50 -0.66
C TYR A 374 -4.09 -1.17 0.70
N GLU A 375 -3.94 -2.50 0.72
CA GLU A 375 -3.84 -3.25 1.95
C GLU A 375 -2.63 -2.79 2.77
N GLY A 376 -1.53 -2.37 2.12
CA GLY A 376 -0.34 -1.70 2.70
C GLY A 376 -0.59 -0.29 3.21
N VAL A 377 -1.29 0.51 2.41
CA VAL A 377 -1.57 1.93 2.67
C VAL A 377 -2.54 2.10 3.85
N LEU A 378 -3.53 1.22 3.96
CA LEU A 378 -4.56 1.28 4.99
C LEU A 378 -3.99 1.16 6.42
N VAL A 379 -3.03 0.28 6.65
CA VAL A 379 -2.46 0.08 8.00
C VAL A 379 -1.51 1.21 8.40
N LYS A 380 -0.89 1.89 7.43
CA LYS A 380 -0.06 3.06 7.74
C LYS A 380 -0.89 4.26 8.16
N ASN A 381 -2.06 4.45 7.52
CA ASN A 381 -2.84 5.68 7.65
C ASN A 381 -4.01 5.59 8.64
N PHE A 382 -4.47 4.39 8.97
CA PHE A 382 -5.45 4.20 10.03
C PHE A 382 -4.72 3.66 11.26
N GLU A 383 -4.95 4.26 12.43
CA GLU A 383 -4.41 3.84 13.73
C GLU A 383 -4.97 2.45 14.10
N VAL A 384 -4.42 1.40 13.49
CA VAL A 384 -4.71 0.02 13.84
C VAL A 384 -3.94 -0.26 15.13
N HIS A 385 -4.65 -0.70 16.17
CA HIS A 385 -4.02 -1.31 17.34
C HIS A 385 -3.89 -2.82 17.12
N PRO A 386 -2.70 -3.42 17.29
CA PRO A 386 -1.41 -2.86 17.73
C PRO A 386 -0.69 -2.02 16.65
N ILE A 387 0.25 -1.16 17.10
CA ILE A 387 1.01 -0.17 16.31
C ILE A 387 1.46 -0.76 14.96
N SER A 388 1.27 0.00 13.87
CA SER A 388 1.44 -0.42 12.47
C SER A 388 2.76 -1.12 12.15
N GLU A 389 3.86 -0.75 12.81
CA GLU A 389 5.18 -1.38 12.63
C GLU A 389 5.28 -2.80 13.23
N GLU A 390 4.56 -3.10 14.31
CA GLU A 390 4.53 -4.43 14.93
C GLU A 390 3.57 -5.37 14.19
N TYR A 391 2.50 -4.82 13.59
CA TYR A 391 1.48 -5.60 12.89
C TYR A 391 2.01 -6.29 11.62
N TYR A 392 2.75 -5.56 10.78
CA TYR A 392 3.27 -6.08 9.50
C TYR A 392 4.41 -7.10 9.61
N GLY A 393 4.96 -7.27 10.81
CA GLY A 393 5.96 -8.30 11.08
C GLY A 393 5.32 -9.65 11.38
N THR A 394 5.35 -10.01 12.65
CA THR A 394 4.96 -11.35 13.12
C THR A 394 3.46 -11.58 13.03
N THR A 395 2.64 -10.58 13.36
CA THR A 395 1.17 -10.74 13.47
C THR A 395 0.52 -11.06 12.12
N TRP A 396 0.79 -10.26 11.09
CA TRP A 396 0.31 -10.51 9.73
C TRP A 396 0.73 -11.90 9.23
N SER A 397 2.01 -12.27 9.40
CA SER A 397 2.54 -13.54 8.93
C SER A 397 1.87 -14.77 9.57
N VAL A 398 1.49 -14.67 10.86
CA VAL A 398 0.78 -15.74 11.57
C VAL A 398 -0.60 -15.98 10.96
N PHE A 399 -1.36 -14.92 10.65
CA PHE A 399 -2.69 -15.07 10.05
C PHE A 399 -2.62 -15.59 8.62
N VAL A 400 -1.60 -15.21 7.84
CA VAL A 400 -1.37 -15.78 6.52
C VAL A 400 -1.02 -17.28 6.61
N ILE A 401 -0.23 -17.71 7.60
CA ILE A 401 0.01 -19.15 7.86
C ILE A 401 -1.30 -19.87 8.18
N LEU A 402 -2.12 -19.31 9.09
CA LEU A 402 -3.39 -19.92 9.47
C LEU A 402 -4.32 -20.11 8.27
N GLY A 403 -4.39 -19.12 7.38
CA GLY A 403 -5.13 -19.25 6.14
C GLY A 403 -4.49 -20.26 5.17
N ALA A 404 -3.16 -20.31 5.07
CA ALA A 404 -2.45 -21.30 4.26
C ALA A 404 -2.69 -22.74 4.74
N LEU A 405 -2.81 -22.96 6.06
CA LEU A 405 -3.17 -24.27 6.64
C LEU A 405 -4.55 -24.75 6.17
N LEU A 406 -5.49 -23.85 5.87
CA LEU A 406 -6.79 -24.22 5.29
C LEU A 406 -6.70 -24.52 3.78
N VAL A 407 -5.80 -23.83 3.08
CA VAL A 407 -5.57 -24.03 1.64
C VAL A 407 -4.89 -25.36 1.35
N ILE A 408 -3.98 -25.81 2.20
CA ILE A 408 -3.22 -27.05 2.01
C ILE A 408 -4.14 -28.27 1.78
N PRO A 409 -5.13 -28.59 2.65
CA PRO A 409 -6.09 -29.66 2.38
C PRO A 409 -6.90 -29.44 1.11
N THR A 410 -7.32 -28.20 0.84
CA THR A 410 -8.10 -27.84 -0.35
C THR A 410 -7.33 -28.14 -1.64
N LEU A 411 -6.02 -27.85 -1.67
CA LEU A 411 -5.15 -28.16 -2.81
C LEU A 411 -4.80 -29.65 -2.87
N TRP A 412 -4.63 -30.32 -1.73
CA TRP A 412 -4.32 -31.76 -1.68
C TRP A 412 -5.46 -32.60 -2.25
N TYR A 413 -6.71 -32.21 -1.96
CA TYR A 413 -7.93 -32.84 -2.47
C TYR A 413 -8.57 -32.06 -3.63
N ALA A 414 -7.78 -31.23 -4.32
CA ALA A 414 -8.21 -30.40 -5.44
C ALA A 414 -9.02 -31.14 -6.50
N GLU A 415 -8.51 -32.28 -6.98
CA GLU A 415 -9.16 -33.07 -8.03
C GLU A 415 -10.54 -33.58 -7.59
N PRO A 416 -10.69 -34.31 -6.47
CA PRO A 416 -12.00 -34.68 -5.94
C PRO A 416 -12.95 -33.49 -5.75
N ILE A 417 -12.45 -32.36 -5.25
CA ILE A 417 -13.26 -31.15 -5.02
C ILE A 417 -13.77 -30.59 -6.34
N VAL A 418 -12.91 -30.45 -7.35
CA VAL A 418 -13.29 -29.96 -8.67
C VAL A 418 -14.22 -30.95 -9.39
N ASP A 419 -14.02 -32.25 -9.22
CA ASP A 419 -14.88 -33.30 -9.78
C ASP A 419 -16.29 -33.30 -9.15
N TYR A 420 -16.37 -33.02 -7.86
CA TYR A 420 -17.62 -32.99 -7.09
C TYR A 420 -18.38 -31.67 -7.26
N CYS A 421 -17.69 -30.54 -7.07
CA CYS A 421 -18.28 -29.20 -7.10
C CYS A 421 -18.41 -28.64 -8.52
N GLY A 422 -17.56 -29.05 -9.47
CA GLY A 422 -17.47 -28.43 -10.80
C GLY A 422 -16.60 -27.15 -10.79
N HIS A 423 -15.94 -26.87 -11.91
CA HIS A 423 -14.99 -25.74 -12.03
C HIS A 423 -15.68 -24.38 -11.79
N SER A 424 -16.90 -24.20 -12.30
CA SER A 424 -17.65 -22.94 -12.19
C SER A 424 -18.03 -22.61 -10.75
N ASN A 425 -18.41 -23.60 -9.95
CA ASN A 425 -18.80 -23.38 -8.55
C ASN A 425 -17.60 -23.02 -7.67
N VAL A 426 -16.43 -23.62 -7.92
CA VAL A 426 -15.19 -23.23 -7.22
C VAL A 426 -14.79 -21.80 -7.61
N LEU A 427 -15.03 -21.39 -8.87
CA LEU A 427 -14.79 -20.01 -9.31
C LEU A 427 -15.72 -19.02 -8.61
N ILE A 428 -17.00 -19.36 -8.45
CA ILE A 428 -17.97 -18.54 -7.70
C ILE A 428 -17.52 -18.43 -6.24
N ALA A 429 -17.08 -19.53 -5.62
CA ALA A 429 -16.54 -19.49 -4.26
C ALA A 429 -15.35 -18.52 -4.14
N ALA A 430 -14.43 -18.51 -5.12
CA ALA A 430 -13.33 -17.56 -5.16
C ALA A 430 -13.83 -16.10 -5.24
N ILE A 431 -14.78 -15.80 -6.15
CA ILE A 431 -15.37 -14.45 -6.26
C ILE A 431 -16.08 -14.05 -4.95
N THR A 432 -16.79 -14.96 -4.29
CA THR A 432 -17.45 -14.71 -3.00
C THR A 432 -16.44 -14.33 -1.91
N THR A 433 -15.26 -14.95 -1.87
CA THR A 433 -14.21 -14.53 -0.93
C THR A 433 -13.72 -13.10 -1.20
N PHE A 434 -13.62 -12.68 -2.48
CA PHE A 434 -13.30 -11.29 -2.81
C PHE A 434 -14.40 -10.32 -2.37
N ILE A 435 -15.67 -10.66 -2.60
CA ILE A 435 -16.82 -9.86 -2.14
C ILE A 435 -16.73 -9.64 -0.62
N PHE A 436 -16.51 -10.73 0.13
CA PHE A 436 -16.41 -10.65 1.57
C PHE A 436 -15.23 -9.79 2.03
N ARG A 437 -14.05 -9.94 1.41
CA ARG A 437 -12.87 -9.09 1.71
C ARG A 437 -13.13 -7.61 1.44
N PHE A 438 -13.73 -7.26 0.29
CA PHE A 438 -14.06 -5.86 -0.01
C PHE A 438 -15.15 -5.29 0.92
N ALA A 439 -16.15 -6.09 1.29
CA ALA A 439 -17.20 -5.67 2.23
C ALA A 439 -16.65 -5.41 3.63
N LEU A 440 -15.71 -6.25 4.09
CA LEU A 440 -15.01 -6.04 5.36
C LEU A 440 -14.14 -4.77 5.33
N LEU A 441 -13.41 -4.53 4.23
CA LEU A 441 -12.63 -3.31 4.05
C LEU A 441 -13.48 -2.04 3.91
N ALA A 442 -14.72 -2.17 3.44
CA ALA A 442 -15.69 -1.08 3.35
C ALA A 442 -16.35 -0.73 4.69
N SER A 443 -16.15 -1.55 5.74
CA SER A 443 -16.72 -1.32 7.06
C SER A 443 -15.84 -0.36 7.88
N LEU A 444 -16.44 0.53 8.67
CA LEU A 444 -15.74 1.58 9.43
C LEU A 444 -14.86 1.03 10.58
N ASP A 445 -15.16 -0.17 11.09
CA ASP A 445 -14.43 -0.82 12.20
C ASP A 445 -13.25 -1.68 11.70
N VAL A 446 -12.30 -1.05 11.01
CA VAL A 446 -11.23 -1.75 10.26
C VAL A 446 -10.33 -2.64 11.15
N THR A 447 -10.16 -2.31 12.44
CA THR A 447 -9.15 -2.93 13.32
C THR A 447 -9.33 -4.45 13.49
N TRP A 448 -10.55 -4.93 13.79
CA TRP A 448 -10.78 -6.37 14.00
C TRP A 448 -11.02 -7.14 12.71
N TRP A 449 -11.70 -6.52 11.74
CA TRP A 449 -11.96 -7.16 10.45
C TRP A 449 -10.69 -7.41 9.65
N ARG A 450 -9.62 -6.66 9.93
CA ARG A 450 -8.30 -6.82 9.32
C ARG A 450 -7.74 -8.24 9.45
N VAL A 451 -7.78 -8.80 10.66
CA VAL A 451 -7.32 -10.16 10.95
C VAL A 451 -8.04 -11.19 10.06
N VAL A 452 -9.33 -11.00 9.86
CA VAL A 452 -10.15 -11.87 9.02
C VAL A 452 -9.77 -11.72 7.54
N ILE A 453 -9.49 -10.50 7.08
CA ILE A 453 -9.06 -10.21 5.71
C ILE A 453 -7.72 -10.89 5.39
N ASP A 454 -6.77 -10.83 6.33
CA ASP A 454 -5.43 -11.42 6.18
C ASP A 454 -5.48 -12.96 6.22
N PHE A 455 -6.35 -13.53 7.05
CA PHE A 455 -6.65 -14.97 7.03
C PHE A 455 -7.25 -15.43 5.69
N LEU A 456 -8.13 -14.62 5.09
CA LEU A 456 -8.79 -14.94 3.83
C LEU A 456 -7.87 -14.79 2.61
N TYR A 457 -6.82 -13.98 2.70
CA TYR A 457 -5.87 -13.74 1.61
C TYR A 457 -5.35 -15.02 0.94
N PRO A 458 -4.75 -15.99 1.68
CA PRO A 458 -4.28 -17.22 1.08
C PRO A 458 -5.41 -18.10 0.54
N ILE A 459 -6.58 -18.09 1.18
CA ILE A 459 -7.75 -18.86 0.76
C ILE A 459 -8.23 -18.39 -0.62
N THR A 460 -8.38 -17.07 -0.78
CA THR A 460 -8.74 -16.45 -2.05
C THR A 460 -7.72 -16.80 -3.14
N LEU A 461 -6.42 -16.60 -2.88
CA LEU A 461 -5.38 -16.88 -3.87
C LEU A 461 -5.34 -18.36 -4.26
N GLY A 462 -5.44 -19.26 -3.28
CA GLY A 462 -5.45 -20.71 -3.49
C GLY A 462 -6.62 -21.17 -4.34
N LEU A 463 -7.85 -20.74 -4.04
CA LEU A 463 -9.05 -21.09 -4.80
C LEU A 463 -9.02 -20.51 -6.22
N THR A 464 -8.60 -19.26 -6.38
CA THR A 464 -8.46 -18.61 -7.69
C THR A 464 -7.44 -19.34 -8.56
N TRP A 465 -6.23 -19.58 -8.03
CA TRP A 465 -5.17 -20.25 -8.79
C TRP A 465 -5.53 -21.69 -9.15
N LEU A 466 -6.09 -22.43 -8.19
CA LEU A 466 -6.60 -23.78 -8.41
C LEU A 466 -7.58 -23.80 -9.58
N THR A 467 -8.61 -22.97 -9.52
CA THR A 467 -9.71 -23.02 -10.49
C THR A 467 -9.23 -22.66 -11.89
N ILE A 468 -8.46 -21.57 -12.02
CA ILE A 468 -8.04 -21.08 -13.33
C ILE A 468 -7.11 -22.09 -14.02
N VAL A 469 -6.16 -22.67 -13.28
CA VAL A 469 -5.19 -23.62 -13.86
C VAL A 469 -5.87 -24.93 -14.27
N PHE A 470 -6.72 -25.49 -13.41
CA PHE A 470 -7.45 -26.73 -13.71
C PHE A 470 -8.44 -26.52 -14.87
N TYR A 471 -9.14 -25.38 -14.90
CA TYR A 471 -10.09 -25.08 -15.97
C TYR A 471 -9.37 -24.86 -17.31
N MET A 472 -8.28 -24.09 -17.35
CA MET A 472 -7.47 -23.96 -18.57
C MET A 472 -6.88 -25.29 -19.03
N ARG A 473 -6.42 -26.14 -18.11
CA ARG A 473 -5.93 -27.50 -18.44
C ARG A 473 -7.01 -28.37 -19.08
N HIS A 474 -8.27 -28.15 -18.72
CA HIS A 474 -9.42 -28.88 -19.26
C HIS A 474 -9.79 -28.43 -20.68
N ILE A 475 -9.86 -27.12 -20.91
CA ILE A 475 -10.26 -26.52 -22.20
C ILE A 475 -9.18 -26.77 -23.26
N ILE A 476 -7.91 -26.55 -22.90
CA ILE A 476 -6.82 -26.47 -23.87
C ILE A 476 -6.32 -27.87 -24.29
N PRO A 477 -6.15 -28.13 -25.61
CA PRO A 477 -5.62 -29.40 -26.08
C PRO A 477 -4.15 -29.59 -25.69
N ARG A 478 -3.76 -30.85 -25.46
CA ARG A 478 -2.42 -31.25 -24.95
C ARG A 478 -1.25 -30.62 -25.72
N ARG A 479 -1.40 -30.43 -27.03
CA ARG A 479 -0.33 -29.93 -27.92
C ARG A 479 0.05 -28.46 -27.67
N ILE A 480 -0.83 -27.65 -27.09
CA ILE A 480 -0.61 -26.22 -26.82
C ILE A 480 -0.82 -25.88 -25.33
N ILE A 481 -0.66 -26.88 -24.46
CA ILE A 481 -0.90 -26.71 -23.02
C ILE A 481 0.00 -25.63 -22.41
N THR A 482 1.28 -25.55 -22.83
CA THR A 482 2.22 -24.53 -22.34
C THR A 482 1.75 -23.12 -22.65
N THR A 483 1.35 -22.85 -23.90
CA THR A 483 0.78 -21.55 -24.29
C THR A 483 -0.52 -21.27 -23.56
N GLY A 484 -1.36 -22.29 -23.40
CA GLY A 484 -2.63 -22.16 -22.71
C GLY A 484 -2.50 -21.85 -21.21
N GLN A 485 -1.47 -22.37 -20.55
CA GLN A 485 -1.16 -22.09 -19.14
C GLN A 485 -0.48 -20.73 -18.94
N ALA A 486 0.09 -20.15 -20.00
CA ALA A 486 0.59 -18.77 -19.97
C ALA A 486 -0.56 -17.75 -19.89
N LEU A 487 -1.73 -18.04 -20.50
CA LEU A 487 -2.86 -17.11 -20.55
C LEU A 487 -3.35 -16.70 -19.14
N PRO A 488 -3.65 -17.62 -18.20
CA PRO A 488 -3.96 -17.28 -16.82
C PRO A 488 -2.99 -16.31 -16.16
N VAL A 489 -1.68 -16.56 -16.30
CA VAL A 489 -0.65 -15.73 -15.68
C VAL A 489 -0.66 -14.32 -16.28
N ILE A 490 -0.73 -14.23 -17.60
CA ILE A 490 -0.75 -12.94 -18.30
C ILE A 490 -1.98 -12.12 -17.90
N PHE A 491 -3.17 -12.72 -17.91
CA PHE A 491 -4.40 -12.00 -17.59
C PHE A 491 -4.51 -11.67 -16.10
N HIS A 492 -4.05 -12.54 -15.20
CA HIS A 492 -4.13 -12.31 -13.75
C HIS A 492 -3.03 -11.37 -13.24
N PHE A 493 -1.77 -11.76 -13.43
CA PHE A 493 -0.61 -11.09 -12.82
C PHE A 493 -0.04 -9.93 -13.65
N CYS A 494 -0.31 -9.87 -14.96
CA CYS A 494 0.15 -8.76 -15.79
C CYS A 494 -0.98 -7.75 -16.06
N LEU A 495 -1.96 -8.12 -16.89
CA LEU A 495 -3.01 -7.19 -17.32
C LEU A 495 -3.96 -6.84 -16.17
N GLY A 496 -4.32 -7.81 -15.33
CA GLY A 496 -5.14 -7.60 -14.15
C GLY A 496 -4.45 -6.68 -13.15
N ARG A 497 -3.16 -6.95 -12.87
CA ARG A 497 -2.34 -6.09 -12.01
C ARG A 497 -2.20 -4.66 -12.53
N PHE A 498 -2.01 -4.49 -13.84
CA PHE A 498 -1.97 -3.17 -14.46
C PHE A 498 -3.28 -2.39 -14.25
N LEU A 499 -4.44 -3.00 -14.52
CA LEU A 499 -5.73 -2.35 -14.32
C LEU A 499 -6.02 -2.06 -12.83
N GLY A 500 -5.65 -2.97 -11.93
CA GLY A 500 -5.78 -2.74 -10.49
C GLY A 500 -4.89 -1.62 -9.98
N ALA A 501 -3.68 -1.48 -10.50
CA ALA A 501 -2.79 -0.37 -10.20
C ALA A 501 -3.32 0.98 -10.72
N LEU A 502 -3.99 1.03 -11.87
CA LEU A 502 -4.64 2.25 -12.36
C LEU A 502 -5.76 2.72 -11.43
N ILE A 503 -6.60 1.79 -10.95
CA ILE A 503 -7.62 2.08 -9.92
C ILE A 503 -6.92 2.57 -8.63
N GLY A 504 -5.78 1.95 -8.30
CA GLY A 504 -4.78 2.37 -7.32
C GLY A 504 -4.42 3.86 -7.38
N THR A 505 -4.07 4.33 -8.58
CA THR A 505 -3.59 5.70 -8.77
C THR A 505 -4.71 6.75 -8.79
N TRP A 506 -5.94 6.37 -9.14
CA TRP A 506 -7.05 7.32 -9.25
C TRP A 506 -7.83 7.52 -7.95
N THR A 507 -7.68 6.63 -6.97
CA THR A 507 -8.40 6.77 -5.71
C THR A 507 -7.65 7.69 -4.77
N GLN A 508 -8.35 8.68 -4.24
CA GLN A 508 -7.85 9.52 -3.16
C GLN A 508 -8.07 8.81 -1.82
N LEU A 509 -7.19 9.08 -0.85
CA LEU A 509 -7.19 8.43 0.45
C LEU A 509 -8.53 8.62 1.20
N ASP A 510 -9.08 9.83 1.13
CA ASP A 510 -10.36 10.19 1.77
C ASP A 510 -11.56 9.44 1.18
N CYS A 511 -11.43 8.92 -0.05
CA CYS A 511 -12.48 8.20 -0.77
C CYS A 511 -12.28 6.67 -0.75
N LEU A 512 -11.30 6.16 0.00
CA LEU A 512 -10.90 4.75 -0.05
C LEU A 512 -12.05 3.79 0.32
N ILE A 513 -12.81 4.11 1.37
CA ILE A 513 -13.98 3.30 1.79
C ILE A 513 -15.02 3.20 0.66
N THR A 514 -15.32 4.33 0.01
CA THR A 514 -16.26 4.38 -1.12
C THR A 514 -15.78 3.51 -2.29
N THR A 515 -14.47 3.46 -2.54
CA THR A 515 -13.94 2.57 -3.59
C THR A 515 -14.07 1.10 -3.25
N PHE A 516 -13.83 0.70 -2.00
CA PHE A 516 -14.08 -0.68 -1.58
C PHE A 516 -15.56 -1.07 -1.66
N GLN A 517 -16.48 -0.15 -1.33
CA GLN A 517 -17.91 -0.36 -1.53
C GLN A 517 -18.25 -0.58 -3.02
N ALA A 518 -17.73 0.28 -3.91
CA ALA A 518 -17.93 0.15 -5.34
C ALA A 518 -17.37 -1.16 -5.89
N LEU A 519 -16.20 -1.59 -5.41
CA LEU A 519 -15.57 -2.85 -5.80
C LEU A 519 -16.33 -4.07 -5.28
N ALA A 520 -16.86 -4.02 -4.05
CA ALA A 520 -17.74 -5.05 -3.52
C ALA A 520 -19.01 -5.21 -4.38
N ILE A 521 -19.67 -4.10 -4.72
CA ILE A 521 -20.85 -4.10 -5.60
C ILE A 521 -20.50 -4.65 -6.98
N THR A 522 -19.36 -4.23 -7.54
CA THR A 522 -18.89 -4.72 -8.85
C THR A 522 -18.59 -6.21 -8.82
N ALA A 523 -17.94 -6.71 -7.76
CA ALA A 523 -17.67 -8.13 -7.57
C ALA A 523 -18.97 -8.94 -7.42
N CYS A 524 -19.97 -8.43 -6.68
CA CYS A 524 -21.31 -9.01 -6.61
C CYS A 524 -21.98 -9.09 -7.98
N ALA A 525 -21.94 -8.01 -8.76
CA ALA A 525 -22.51 -7.98 -10.10
C ALA A 525 -21.84 -9.02 -11.01
N VAL A 526 -20.51 -9.11 -10.98
CA VAL A 526 -19.75 -10.13 -11.73
C VAL A 526 -20.12 -11.54 -11.31
N ALA A 527 -20.25 -11.81 -10.01
CA ALA A 527 -20.68 -13.11 -9.49
C ALA A 527 -22.08 -13.50 -9.99
N VAL A 528 -23.04 -12.57 -9.92
CA VAL A 528 -24.42 -12.78 -10.37
C VAL A 528 -24.47 -12.99 -11.89
N ILE A 529 -23.77 -12.16 -12.67
CA ILE A 529 -23.71 -12.31 -14.13
C ILE A 529 -23.10 -13.67 -14.49
N TYR A 530 -21.99 -14.06 -13.85
CA TYR A 530 -21.36 -15.35 -14.08
C TYR A 530 -22.30 -16.51 -13.71
N PHE A 531 -22.98 -16.42 -12.58
CA PHE A 531 -23.97 -17.41 -12.14
C PHE A 531 -25.14 -17.54 -13.13
N LEU A 532 -25.69 -16.41 -13.60
CA LEU A 532 -26.78 -16.40 -14.58
C LEU A 532 -26.32 -16.96 -15.93
N LEU A 533 -25.16 -16.54 -16.43
CA LEU A 533 -24.59 -17.09 -17.67
C LEU A 533 -24.37 -18.59 -17.54
N TYR A 534 -23.82 -19.02 -16.40
CA TYR A 534 -23.61 -20.43 -16.13
C TYR A 534 -24.92 -21.21 -16.14
N HIS A 535 -25.92 -20.84 -15.34
CA HIS A 535 -27.16 -21.61 -15.23
C HIS A 535 -28.14 -21.47 -16.40
N LEU A 536 -28.14 -20.35 -17.13
CA LEU A 536 -29.07 -20.11 -18.23
C LEU A 536 -28.52 -20.52 -19.60
N VAL A 537 -27.20 -20.42 -19.80
CA VAL A 537 -26.56 -20.59 -21.12
C VAL A 537 -25.64 -21.80 -21.17
N LEU A 538 -24.78 -22.00 -20.17
CA LEU A 538 -23.71 -23.01 -20.20
C LEU A 538 -24.07 -24.33 -19.49
N ALA A 539 -24.98 -24.30 -18.51
CA ALA A 539 -25.41 -25.48 -17.80
C ALA A 539 -26.05 -26.44 -18.81
N PRO A 540 -25.55 -27.67 -18.93
CA PRO A 540 -26.09 -28.60 -19.91
C PRO A 540 -27.56 -28.82 -19.61
N ARG A 541 -28.44 -28.36 -20.52
CA ARG A 541 -29.84 -28.84 -20.57
C ARG A 541 -29.74 -30.36 -20.71
N CYS A 542 -29.98 -31.07 -19.61
CA CYS A 542 -29.93 -32.52 -19.44
C CYS A 542 -29.57 -33.30 -20.72
N ALA A 543 -28.28 -33.48 -20.99
CA ALA A 543 -27.87 -34.53 -21.92
C ALA A 543 -28.26 -35.87 -21.27
N ASN A 544 -29.15 -36.61 -21.94
CA ASN A 544 -29.68 -37.90 -21.50
C ASN A 544 -28.63 -38.76 -20.80
N ARG A 545 -29.01 -39.43 -19.70
CA ARG A 545 -28.29 -40.62 -19.22
C ARG A 545 -28.18 -41.60 -20.39
N LEU A 546 -27.06 -41.59 -21.09
CA LEU A 546 -26.75 -42.68 -22.01
C LEU A 546 -26.30 -43.84 -21.14
N ASN A 547 -27.25 -44.76 -20.93
CA ASN A 547 -26.99 -46.09 -20.41
C ASN A 547 -25.84 -46.73 -21.17
N THR A 548 -24.87 -47.25 -20.42
CA THR A 548 -24.25 -48.59 -20.51
C THR A 548 -22.77 -48.50 -20.19
N VAL A 549 -22.40 -49.09 -19.06
CA VAL A 549 -21.05 -49.58 -18.81
C VAL A 549 -20.83 -50.74 -19.78
N PRO A 550 -19.87 -50.71 -20.72
CA PRO A 550 -19.41 -51.95 -21.33
C PRO A 550 -18.54 -52.64 -20.28
N SER A 551 -18.98 -53.80 -19.82
CA SER A 551 -18.20 -54.71 -18.99
C SER A 551 -16.83 -54.96 -19.63
N GLY A 552 -15.81 -55.12 -18.78
CA GLY A 552 -14.38 -55.20 -19.14
C GLY A 552 -13.93 -56.42 -19.95
N SER A 553 -14.77 -56.96 -20.83
CA SER A 553 -14.48 -58.11 -21.69
C SER A 553 -14.27 -57.76 -23.17
N THR A 554 -14.32 -56.48 -23.56
CA THR A 554 -14.16 -56.04 -24.97
C THR A 554 -12.80 -55.40 -25.28
N LEU A 555 -11.77 -55.67 -24.46
CA LEU A 555 -10.39 -55.21 -24.69
C LEU A 555 -9.45 -56.32 -25.19
N HIS A 556 -9.99 -57.46 -25.60
CA HIS A 556 -9.30 -58.42 -26.46
C HIS A 556 -10.11 -58.58 -27.73
N ILE A 557 -9.44 -58.40 -28.87
CA ILE A 557 -9.75 -58.81 -30.25
C ILE A 557 -9.52 -57.62 -31.19
N THR A 558 -8.32 -57.58 -31.75
CA THR A 558 -8.04 -57.41 -33.19
C THR A 558 -6.53 -57.51 -33.40
N ALA A 559 -5.99 -58.72 -33.26
CA ALA A 559 -4.84 -59.13 -34.07
C ALA A 559 -5.41 -59.75 -35.35
N PRO A 560 -4.90 -59.42 -36.54
CA PRO A 560 -5.31 -60.09 -37.76
C PRO A 560 -4.52 -61.39 -37.87
N ASP A 561 -5.13 -62.53 -37.56
CA ASP A 561 -4.52 -63.81 -37.91
C ASP A 561 -5.34 -64.51 -38.99
N SER A 562 -4.70 -64.57 -40.15
CA SER A 562 -4.88 -65.59 -41.16
C SER A 562 -4.80 -66.98 -40.55
N ASN A 563 -5.84 -67.78 -40.82
CA ASN A 563 -5.85 -69.24 -40.90
C ASN A 563 -5.01 -70.06 -39.90
N GLY A 564 -5.73 -70.76 -39.01
CA GLY A 564 -5.57 -72.22 -38.90
C GLY A 564 -4.86 -72.76 -37.65
N HIS A 565 -5.62 -73.56 -36.91
CA HIS A 565 -5.25 -74.62 -35.97
C HIS A 565 -5.04 -74.33 -34.47
N GLN A 566 -5.81 -75.13 -33.72
CA GLN A 566 -5.89 -75.30 -32.27
C GLN A 566 -4.60 -75.93 -31.72
N THR A 567 -4.11 -75.47 -30.55
CA THR A 567 -3.86 -76.34 -29.36
C THR A 567 -3.40 -75.56 -28.11
N GLN A 568 -4.08 -75.88 -26.99
CA GLN A 568 -3.66 -76.07 -25.59
C GLN A 568 -2.48 -75.30 -24.94
N GLN A 569 -2.76 -74.81 -23.72
CA GLN A 569 -1.87 -74.17 -22.73
C GLN A 569 -0.93 -75.15 -21.99
N GLN A 570 0.33 -74.75 -21.74
CA GLN A 570 1.16 -74.86 -20.51
C GLN A 570 2.68 -74.62 -20.81
N PRO A 571 3.61 -74.46 -19.83
CA PRO A 571 4.00 -73.21 -19.16
C PRO A 571 5.47 -72.76 -19.44
N LEU A 572 5.84 -71.58 -18.91
CA LEU A 572 7.14 -70.88 -18.97
C LEU A 572 8.40 -71.76 -18.78
N HIS A 573 9.43 -71.53 -19.62
CA HIS A 573 10.85 -71.45 -19.21
C HIS A 573 11.64 -70.53 -20.19
N PRO A 574 12.77 -69.93 -19.74
CA PRO A 574 13.34 -68.71 -20.29
C PRO A 574 14.42 -68.98 -21.34
N SER A 575 14.46 -68.19 -22.43
CA SER A 575 15.67 -68.08 -23.24
C SER A 575 15.82 -66.73 -23.92
N ASN A 576 16.98 -66.11 -23.64
CA ASN A 576 17.80 -65.29 -24.53
C ASN A 576 17.14 -64.16 -25.35
N GLY A 577 17.37 -62.94 -24.85
CA GLY A 577 18.23 -62.01 -25.59
C GLY A 577 17.69 -61.49 -26.91
N SER A 578 16.63 -60.68 -26.85
CA SER A 578 16.53 -59.49 -27.71
C SER A 578 15.72 -58.43 -26.98
N TYR A 579 16.38 -57.30 -26.67
CA TYR A 579 15.75 -56.14 -26.07
C TYR A 579 14.83 -55.52 -27.12
N GLN A 580 13.55 -55.91 -27.12
CA GLN A 580 12.55 -55.13 -27.83
C GLN A 580 12.28 -53.87 -27.00
N PRO A 581 12.51 -52.66 -27.54
CA PRO A 581 12.17 -51.46 -26.81
C PRO A 581 10.68 -51.49 -26.52
N LEU A 582 10.31 -51.35 -25.23
CA LEU A 582 8.93 -51.12 -24.82
C LEU A 582 8.39 -49.98 -25.69
N ARG A 583 7.54 -50.32 -26.67
CA ARG A 583 6.62 -49.36 -27.27
C ARG A 583 5.67 -48.98 -26.16
N ILE A 584 6.03 -47.92 -25.43
CA ILE A 584 5.11 -47.18 -24.59
C ILE A 584 4.02 -46.72 -25.53
N TYR A 585 2.90 -47.45 -25.55
CA TYR A 585 1.67 -46.96 -26.15
C TYR A 585 1.32 -45.70 -25.36
N HIS A 586 1.67 -44.53 -25.90
CA HIS A 586 0.97 -43.31 -25.55
C HIS A 586 -0.49 -43.60 -25.84
N ASN A 587 -1.26 -43.84 -24.78
CA ASN A 587 -2.70 -44.00 -24.84
C ASN A 587 -3.26 -42.67 -25.35
N TYR A 588 -3.32 -42.51 -26.67
CA TYR A 588 -3.79 -41.31 -27.37
C TYR A 588 -5.29 -41.07 -27.11
N ARG A 589 -5.94 -42.02 -26.42
CA ARG A 589 -7.32 -42.01 -25.96
C ARG A 589 -7.42 -42.19 -24.45
N GLY A 590 -6.60 -41.48 -23.66
CA GLY A 590 -6.97 -41.21 -22.27
C GLY A 590 -8.34 -40.52 -22.27
N ARG A 591 -9.41 -41.27 -21.98
CA ARG A 591 -10.78 -40.76 -21.86
C ARG A 591 -10.72 -39.52 -20.96
N LYS A 592 -11.17 -38.37 -21.46
CA LYS A 592 -11.50 -37.24 -20.58
C LYS A 592 -12.47 -37.81 -19.55
N GLY A 593 -12.10 -37.78 -18.26
CA GLY A 593 -13.01 -38.16 -17.18
C GLY A 593 -14.36 -37.46 -17.38
N HIS A 594 -15.45 -38.15 -17.08
CA HIS A 594 -16.77 -37.54 -17.03
C HIS A 594 -16.81 -36.60 -15.82
N PHE A 595 -16.30 -35.39 -16.00
CA PHE A 595 -16.42 -34.32 -15.03
C PHE A 595 -17.82 -33.72 -15.18
N ARG A 596 -18.52 -33.53 -14.05
CA ARG A 596 -19.76 -32.76 -14.03
C ARG A 596 -19.40 -31.30 -14.33
N TYR A 597 -20.12 -30.73 -15.30
CA TYR A 597 -20.02 -29.31 -15.65
C TYR A 597 -20.56 -28.46 -14.52
#